data_AF-A0A9P4VRC4-F1
#
_entry.id   AF-A0A9P4VRC4-F1
#
_cell.length_a   1.000
_cell.length_b   1.000
_cell.length_c   1.000
_cell.angle_alpha   90.00
_cell.angle_beta   90.00
_cell.angle_gamma   90.00
#
_symmetry.space_group_name_H-M   'P 1'
#
loop_
_entity.id
_entity.type
_entity.pdbx_description
1 polymer ?
#
loop_
_entity_poly.entity_id
_entity_poly.type
_entity_poly.pdbx_seq_one_letter_code
_entity_poly.pdbx_strand_id
1 'polypeptide(L)'
;KKKTSPLLAIPGELRNKIYAYIYDTHIVVEMLSSRDRKERSSLIKPKATICTSSTVDKPRPRWSPPLQQRTKPIETRGTLFRPTLAGLLLTCKQLNIEASVFFYAQTTFQFYTLNRLDNFLKVPTASTLALVNHLKLDFNTYGHPGETQWERYKEAHDASLLRIFTLTAQALPGLTTLSLILSVMDRPLRFTLAESWVAPLLAFSTTRNPRLKNVTVSLRSPWTKRKFMGKSAMWKTSVLTHAFFSQAIRRIITGSDEEKALVDYVRFIEQKY
;
A
#
# COMPACT_ATOMS: atom_id res chain seq x y z
N LYS A 1 -1.79 36.28 29.54
CA LYS A 1 -0.69 35.86 28.63
C LYS A 1 -1.01 34.46 28.10
N LYS A 2 -1.15 34.27 26.78
CA LYS A 2 -1.32 32.91 26.22
C LYS A 2 -0.04 32.12 26.50
N LYS A 3 -0.13 31.05 27.30
CA LYS A 3 1.00 30.14 27.54
C LYS A 3 1.30 29.45 26.21
N THR A 4 2.46 29.75 25.63
CA THR A 4 3.00 28.97 24.51
C THR A 4 3.25 27.55 25.01
N SER A 5 2.92 26.54 24.21
CA SER A 5 3.17 25.15 24.60
C SER A 5 4.67 24.97 24.89
N PRO A 6 5.07 24.20 25.92
CA PRO A 6 6.48 23.99 26.26
C PRO A 6 7.32 23.51 25.05
N LEU A 7 6.73 22.68 24.19
CA LEU A 7 7.38 22.20 22.97
C LEU A 7 7.67 23.31 21.95
N LEU A 8 6.86 24.36 21.89
CA LEU A 8 7.10 25.51 21.00
C LEU A 8 8.05 26.54 21.62
N ALA A 9 8.35 26.43 22.92
CA ALA A 9 9.30 27.30 23.60
C ALA A 9 10.76 26.90 23.34
N ILE A 10 11.02 25.67 22.92
CA ILE A 10 12.37 25.21 22.55
C ILE A 10 12.72 25.59 21.10
N PRO A 11 14.01 25.77 20.75
CA PRO A 11 14.45 26.03 19.37
C PRO A 11 13.99 24.97 18.36
N GLY A 12 13.79 25.38 17.11
CA GLY A 12 13.33 24.49 16.03
C GLY A 12 14.25 23.29 15.78
N GLU A 13 15.56 23.46 15.99
CA GLU A 13 16.55 22.38 15.90
C GLU A 13 16.28 21.26 16.90
N LEU A 14 15.94 21.60 18.15
CA LEU A 14 15.59 20.61 19.17
C LEU A 14 14.24 19.96 18.87
N ARG A 15 13.27 20.71 18.34
CA ARG A 15 12.01 20.14 17.86
C ARG A 15 12.24 19.12 16.74
N ASN A 16 13.11 19.42 15.78
CA ASN A 16 13.47 18.49 14.70
C ASN A 16 14.10 17.20 15.23
N LYS A 17 14.97 17.28 16.25
CA LYS A 17 15.52 16.08 16.91
C LYS A 17 14.43 15.26 17.61
N ILE A 18 13.44 15.91 18.23
CA ILE A 18 12.30 15.25 18.84
C ILE A 18 11.42 14.58 17.77
N TYR A 19 11.13 15.25 16.65
CA TYR A 19 10.37 14.64 15.56
C TYR A 19 11.11 13.45 14.96
N ALA A 20 12.41 13.60 14.69
CA ALA A 20 13.24 12.51 14.21
C ALA A 20 13.15 11.30 15.15
N TYR A 21 13.26 11.51 16.46
CA TYR A 21 13.11 10.45 17.46
C TYR A 21 11.71 9.80 17.45
N ILE A 22 10.65 10.60 17.33
CA ILE A 22 9.26 10.10 17.33
C ILE A 22 8.96 9.28 16.06
N TYR A 23 9.55 9.66 14.93
CA TYR A 23 9.39 8.99 13.63
C TYR A 23 10.57 8.06 13.27
N ASP A 24 11.46 7.77 14.21
CA ASP A 24 12.66 6.94 13.98
C ASP A 24 12.29 5.49 13.63
N THR A 25 11.17 5.02 14.18
CA THR A 25 10.62 3.73 13.79
C THR A 25 9.97 3.82 12.43
N HIS A 26 10.41 3.00 11.48
CA HIS A 26 9.74 2.88 10.18
C HIS A 26 8.30 2.37 10.36
N ILE A 27 7.34 3.17 9.91
CA ILE A 27 5.91 2.90 10.13
C ILE A 27 5.25 2.46 8.83
N VAL A 28 4.33 1.49 8.92
CA VAL A 28 3.38 1.19 7.85
C VAL A 28 2.01 1.78 8.18
N VAL A 29 1.52 2.70 7.34
CA VAL A 29 0.16 3.23 7.41
C VAL A 29 -0.70 2.53 6.35
N GLU A 30 -1.62 1.70 6.83
CA GLU A 30 -2.56 0.99 5.96
C GLU A 30 -3.79 1.85 5.64
N MET A 31 -4.01 2.13 4.36
CA MET A 31 -5.13 2.91 3.87
C MET A 31 -6.35 2.01 3.62
N LEU A 32 -6.99 1.58 4.71
CA LEU A 32 -8.15 0.68 4.70
C LEU A 32 -9.49 1.45 4.70
N SER A 33 -10.53 0.85 4.09
CA SER A 33 -11.88 1.32 4.34
C SER A 33 -12.38 0.87 5.72
N SER A 34 -13.39 1.55 6.27
CA SER A 34 -14.02 1.14 7.53
C SER A 34 -14.61 -0.26 7.48
N ARG A 35 -14.98 -0.75 6.28
CA ARG A 35 -15.46 -2.13 6.07
C ARG A 35 -14.29 -3.12 6.16
N ASP A 36 -13.22 -2.86 5.42
CA ASP A 36 -12.02 -3.72 5.39
C ASP A 36 -11.35 -3.79 6.77
N ARG A 37 -11.36 -2.68 7.52
CA ARG A 37 -10.85 -2.63 8.90
C ARG A 37 -11.60 -3.57 9.83
N LYS A 38 -12.93 -3.66 9.72
CA LYS A 38 -13.76 -4.56 10.54
C LYS A 38 -13.50 -6.02 10.20
N GLU A 39 -13.41 -6.35 8.91
CA GLU A 39 -13.10 -7.71 8.48
C GLU A 39 -11.71 -8.14 8.95
N ARG A 40 -10.68 -7.30 8.77
CA ARG A 40 -9.31 -7.65 9.20
C ARG A 40 -9.12 -7.65 10.71
N SER A 41 -9.76 -6.74 11.45
CA SER A 41 -9.73 -6.78 12.92
C SER A 41 -10.46 -8.01 13.47
N SER A 42 -11.48 -8.53 12.77
CA SER A 42 -12.14 -9.78 13.16
C SER A 42 -11.29 -11.04 12.94
N LEU A 43 -10.27 -10.97 12.07
CA LEU A 43 -9.26 -12.02 11.87
C LEU A 43 -8.14 -11.96 12.93
N ILE A 44 -7.90 -10.78 13.50
CA ILE A 44 -6.99 -10.56 14.64
C ILE A 44 -7.84 -10.54 15.92
N LYS A 45 -8.52 -11.64 16.22
CA LYS A 45 -9.03 -11.83 17.59
C LYS A 45 -7.85 -12.31 18.44
N PRO A 46 -7.39 -11.57 19.47
CA PRO A 46 -6.67 -12.23 20.54
C PRO A 46 -7.60 -13.33 21.08
N LYS A 47 -7.06 -14.53 21.28
CA LYS A 47 -7.73 -15.59 22.05
C LYS A 47 -7.93 -15.08 23.48
N ALA A 48 -8.97 -14.31 23.69
CA ALA A 48 -9.54 -14.06 24.99
C ALA A 48 -10.84 -14.86 25.01
N THR A 49 -10.73 -16.05 25.59
CA THR A 49 -11.86 -16.75 26.18
C THR A 49 -12.61 -15.77 27.06
N ILE A 50 -13.91 -15.60 26.80
CA ILE A 50 -15.00 -15.54 27.78
C ILE A 50 -16.29 -15.42 26.98
N CYS A 51 -17.17 -16.41 27.16
CA CYS A 51 -18.55 -16.40 26.70
C CYS A 51 -19.32 -15.29 27.45
N THR A 52 -20.24 -14.60 26.78
CA THR A 52 -21.69 -14.81 26.96
C THR A 52 -22.46 -13.93 25.98
N SER A 53 -23.50 -14.55 25.43
CA SER A 53 -24.53 -14.02 24.53
C SER A 53 -25.39 -12.94 25.17
N SER A 54 -25.81 -11.94 24.37
CA SER A 54 -27.18 -11.42 24.43
C SER A 54 -27.51 -10.65 23.15
N THR A 55 -28.52 -11.15 22.45
CA THR A 55 -29.28 -10.52 21.37
C THR A 55 -30.08 -9.35 21.91
N VAL A 56 -29.81 -8.13 21.43
CA VAL A 56 -30.75 -7.00 21.51
C VAL A 56 -30.61 -6.16 20.24
N ASP A 57 -31.72 -5.99 19.54
CA ASP A 57 -31.92 -5.13 18.38
C ASP A 57 -31.33 -3.72 18.59
N LYS A 58 -30.64 -3.20 17.57
CA LYS A 58 -30.27 -1.78 17.54
C LYS A 58 -30.52 -1.16 16.15
N PRO A 59 -31.15 0.03 16.11
CA PRO A 59 -31.45 0.75 14.88
C PRO A 59 -30.17 1.21 14.18
N ARG A 60 -30.22 1.27 12.85
CA ARG A 60 -29.08 1.62 11.99
C ARG A 60 -28.63 3.07 12.25
N PRO A 61 -27.33 3.33 12.49
CA PRO A 61 -26.82 4.70 12.47
C PRO A 61 -26.41 5.09 11.05
N ARG A 62 -27.16 6.01 10.44
CA ARG A 62 -26.65 6.89 9.37
C ARG A 62 -25.69 7.89 10.00
N TRP A 63 -24.41 7.83 9.66
CA TRP A 63 -23.42 8.84 10.09
C TRP A 63 -22.50 9.21 8.92
N SER A 64 -22.81 10.35 8.31
CA SER A 64 -21.78 11.31 7.91
C SER A 64 -21.84 12.44 8.91
N PRO A 65 -20.72 12.87 9.50
CA PRO A 65 -20.58 14.29 9.81
C PRO A 65 -19.36 14.91 9.12
N PRO A 66 -19.44 16.21 8.77
CA PRO A 66 -18.37 16.95 8.15
C PRO A 66 -17.19 17.12 9.12
N LEU A 67 -16.01 17.35 8.54
CA LEU A 67 -14.66 17.46 9.13
C LEU A 67 -14.46 18.49 10.28
N GLN A 68 -15.51 18.96 10.98
CA GLN A 68 -15.41 20.03 11.97
C GLN A 68 -16.24 19.87 13.25
N GLN A 69 -16.79 18.70 13.56
CA GLN A 69 -17.41 18.51 14.88
C GLN A 69 -16.37 18.09 15.93
N ARG A 70 -15.98 19.07 16.77
CA ARG A 70 -15.38 18.88 18.09
C ARG A 70 -15.99 17.66 18.76
N THR A 71 -15.23 16.57 18.84
CA THR A 71 -15.56 15.47 19.75
C THR A 71 -15.50 16.01 21.17
N LYS A 72 -16.57 15.79 21.94
CA LYS A 72 -16.58 16.05 23.39
C LYS A 72 -15.33 15.39 24.00
N PRO A 73 -14.65 16.04 24.96
CA PRO A 73 -13.49 15.44 25.61
C PRO A 73 -13.96 14.15 26.27
N ILE A 74 -13.48 13.02 25.76
CA ILE A 74 -13.69 11.72 26.41
C ILE A 74 -13.02 11.84 27.77
N GLU A 75 -13.84 11.74 28.83
CA GLU A 75 -13.36 11.76 30.19
C GLU A 75 -12.27 10.71 30.38
N THR A 76 -11.16 11.19 30.90
CA THR A 76 -9.90 10.48 31.11
C THR A 76 -10.08 9.33 32.08
N ARG A 77 -10.27 8.12 31.54
CA ARG A 77 -9.79 6.88 32.16
C ARG A 77 -8.73 6.29 31.24
N GLY A 78 -7.48 6.67 31.49
CA GLY A 78 -6.30 6.06 30.87
C GLY A 78 -6.33 6.07 29.34
N THR A 79 -6.47 7.24 28.71
CA THR A 79 -6.05 7.36 27.31
C THR A 79 -4.54 7.21 27.29
N LEU A 80 -4.06 5.96 27.22
CA LEU A 80 -2.82 5.67 26.55
C LEU A 80 -3.02 6.19 25.13
N PHE A 81 -2.73 7.48 24.93
CA PHE A 81 -2.21 7.95 23.66
C PHE A 81 -0.92 7.14 23.48
N ARG A 82 -1.05 5.87 23.07
CA ARG A 82 -0.01 5.23 22.26
C ARG A 82 0.32 6.30 21.24
N PRO A 83 1.58 6.73 21.11
CA PRO A 83 1.94 7.89 20.30
C PRO A 83 1.36 7.66 18.91
N THR A 84 0.18 8.23 18.68
CA THR A 84 -0.48 8.09 17.40
C THR A 84 0.37 8.98 16.53
N LEU A 85 0.89 8.43 15.45
CA LEU A 85 1.86 9.12 14.62
C LEU A 85 1.29 10.41 14.04
N ALA A 86 -0.04 10.47 13.88
CA ALA A 86 -0.76 11.67 13.52
C ALA A 86 -1.02 12.64 14.68
N GLY A 87 -0.80 12.24 15.93
CA GLY A 87 -1.08 13.03 17.13
C GLY A 87 -0.35 14.36 17.11
N LEU A 88 0.95 14.37 16.76
CA LEU A 88 1.72 15.59 16.56
C LEU A 88 1.12 16.49 15.47
N LEU A 89 0.70 15.90 14.35
CA LEU A 89 0.10 16.62 13.23
C LEU A 89 -1.21 17.33 13.60
N LEU A 90 -1.92 16.82 14.63
CA LEU A 90 -3.21 17.34 15.05
C LEU A 90 -3.12 18.36 16.21
N THR A 91 -1.93 18.63 16.73
CA THR A 91 -1.75 19.54 17.87
C THR A 91 -1.95 21.02 17.51
N CYS A 92 -1.15 21.56 16.59
CA CYS A 92 -1.25 22.94 16.12
C CYS A 92 -0.61 23.10 14.73
N LYS A 93 -0.84 24.26 14.08
CA LYS A 93 -0.35 24.53 12.71
C LYS A 93 1.17 24.45 12.58
N GLN A 94 1.92 24.98 13.55
CA GLN A 94 3.39 24.98 13.50
C GLN A 94 3.94 23.55 13.57
N LEU A 95 3.48 22.77 14.55
CA LEU A 95 3.89 21.39 14.72
C LEU A 95 3.43 20.53 13.54
N ASN A 96 2.26 20.81 12.95
CA ASN A 96 1.80 20.15 11.74
C ASN A 96 2.78 20.37 10.58
N ILE A 97 3.16 21.61 10.28
CA ILE A 97 4.09 21.94 9.20
C ILE A 97 5.42 21.23 9.42
N GLU A 98 6.02 21.35 10.61
CA GLU A 98 7.32 20.76 10.90
C GLU A 98 7.29 19.23 10.91
N ALA A 99 6.33 18.63 11.61
CA ALA A 99 6.24 17.17 11.76
C ALA A 99 5.72 16.46 10.52
N SER A 100 4.99 17.15 9.62
CA SER A 100 4.52 16.56 8.36
C SER A 100 5.68 16.06 7.50
N VAL A 101 6.82 16.77 7.53
CA VAL A 101 8.01 16.39 6.78
C VAL A 101 8.49 15.01 7.18
N PHE A 102 8.63 14.79 8.48
CA PHE A 102 9.04 13.50 9.05
C PHE A 102 7.98 12.42 8.82
N PHE A 103 6.69 12.77 8.99
CA PHE A 103 5.59 11.83 8.79
C PHE A 103 5.60 11.25 7.37
N TYR A 104 5.62 12.08 6.34
CA TYR A 104 5.60 11.58 4.95
C TYR A 104 6.91 10.91 4.53
N ALA A 105 8.05 11.37 5.07
CA ALA A 105 9.36 10.79 4.75
C ALA A 105 9.60 9.40 5.36
N GLN A 106 9.11 9.14 6.57
CA GLN A 106 9.37 7.90 7.32
C GLN A 106 8.22 6.88 7.28
N THR A 107 7.10 7.24 6.65
CA THR A 107 5.93 6.37 6.55
C THR A 107 5.93 5.59 5.23
N THR A 108 5.80 4.27 5.33
CA THR A 108 5.33 3.43 4.23
C THR A 108 3.81 3.54 4.12
N PHE A 109 3.34 4.15 3.05
CA PHE A 109 1.91 4.16 2.73
C PHE A 109 1.54 2.87 2.02
N GLN A 110 0.59 2.12 2.59
CA GLN A 110 0.12 0.87 2.03
C GLN A 110 -1.32 1.01 1.50
N PHE A 111 -1.51 0.67 0.22
CA PHE A 111 -2.81 0.75 -0.46
C PHE A 111 -3.26 -0.62 -0.94
N TYR A 112 -4.58 -0.84 -0.84
CA TYR A 112 -5.25 -2.07 -1.26
C TYR A 112 -6.31 -1.83 -2.35
N THR A 113 -6.64 -0.57 -2.64
CA THR A 113 -7.70 -0.21 -3.60
C THR A 113 -7.29 1.01 -4.41
N LEU A 114 -7.73 1.04 -5.67
CA LEU A 114 -7.27 2.05 -6.63
C LEU A 114 -7.83 3.41 -6.28
N ASN A 115 -9.09 3.45 -5.84
CA ASN A 115 -9.75 4.67 -5.40
C ASN A 115 -9.05 5.31 -4.20
N ARG A 116 -8.44 4.55 -3.30
CA ARG A 116 -7.72 5.11 -2.15
C ARG A 116 -6.37 5.68 -2.54
N LEU A 117 -5.67 5.00 -3.44
CA LEU A 117 -4.43 5.51 -4.01
C LEU A 117 -4.71 6.81 -4.79
N ASP A 118 -5.71 6.80 -5.69
CA ASP A 118 -6.10 7.99 -6.48
C ASP A 118 -6.52 9.16 -5.58
N ASN A 119 -7.30 8.92 -4.53
CA ASN A 119 -7.64 9.96 -3.55
C ASN A 119 -6.42 10.45 -2.77
N PHE A 120 -5.51 9.55 -2.39
CA PHE A 120 -4.28 9.95 -1.72
C PHE A 120 -3.39 10.81 -2.61
N LEU A 121 -3.36 10.60 -3.93
CA LEU A 121 -2.60 11.46 -4.83
C LEU A 121 -3.21 12.86 -4.99
N LYS A 122 -4.50 13.04 -4.68
CA LYS A 122 -5.23 14.31 -4.85
C LYS A 122 -5.24 15.20 -3.60
N VAL A 123 -5.02 14.62 -2.41
CA VAL A 123 -5.19 15.34 -1.14
C VAL A 123 -3.94 16.11 -0.69
N PRO A 124 -2.73 15.51 -0.62
CA PRO A 124 -1.51 16.22 -0.30
C PRO A 124 -1.04 17.10 -1.46
N THR A 125 -0.32 18.16 -1.14
CA THR A 125 0.33 19.01 -2.15
C THR A 125 1.46 18.26 -2.86
N ALA A 126 1.85 18.72 -4.05
CA ALA A 126 3.00 18.16 -4.77
C ALA A 126 4.29 18.15 -3.92
N SER A 127 4.53 19.20 -3.13
CA SER A 127 5.66 19.27 -2.20
C SER A 127 5.60 18.20 -1.11
N THR A 128 4.39 17.84 -0.66
CA THR A 128 4.18 16.78 0.33
C THR A 128 4.37 15.40 -0.28
N LEU A 129 3.84 15.19 -1.49
CA LEU A 129 4.00 13.93 -2.23
C LEU A 129 5.48 13.65 -2.57
N ALA A 130 6.26 14.70 -2.84
CA ALA A 130 7.70 14.59 -3.07
C ALA A 130 8.49 14.08 -1.85
N LEU A 131 7.92 14.15 -0.64
CA LEU A 131 8.53 13.62 0.58
C LEU A 131 8.27 12.12 0.77
N VAL A 132 7.33 11.52 0.04
CA VAL A 132 6.99 10.11 0.19
C VAL A 132 8.11 9.24 -0.35
N ASN A 133 8.81 8.56 0.56
CA ASN A 133 9.97 7.73 0.22
C ASN A 133 9.61 6.24 0.10
N HIS A 134 8.52 5.80 0.73
CA HIS A 134 8.16 4.38 0.83
C HIS A 134 6.69 4.14 0.45
N LEU A 135 6.47 3.22 -0.50
CA LEU A 135 5.14 2.87 -0.99
C LEU A 135 4.97 1.35 -1.07
N LYS A 136 3.81 0.87 -0.63
CA LYS A 136 3.40 -0.53 -0.78
C LYS A 136 2.03 -0.63 -1.43
N LEU A 137 1.95 -1.35 -2.53
CA LEU A 137 0.75 -1.56 -3.32
C LEU A 137 0.40 -3.05 -3.27
N ASP A 138 -0.79 -3.41 -2.77
CA ASP A 138 -1.26 -4.80 -2.69
C ASP A 138 -2.64 -4.92 -3.36
N PHE A 139 -2.64 -5.33 -4.62
CA PHE A 139 -3.80 -5.28 -5.50
C PHE A 139 -4.15 -6.65 -6.07
N ASN A 140 -5.42 -6.81 -6.44
CA ASN A 140 -5.89 -7.94 -7.23
C ASN A 140 -6.22 -7.44 -8.63
N THR A 141 -5.84 -8.19 -9.67
CA THR A 141 -6.33 -7.92 -11.02
C THR A 141 -7.78 -8.35 -11.13
N TYR A 142 -8.49 -7.79 -12.11
CA TYR A 142 -9.72 -8.40 -12.58
C TYR A 142 -9.38 -9.76 -13.20
N GLY A 143 -10.23 -10.77 -13.03
CA GLY A 143 -10.01 -12.10 -13.61
C GLY A 143 -10.53 -12.19 -15.04
N HIS A 144 -10.27 -13.30 -15.73
CA HIS A 144 -10.90 -13.52 -17.03
C HIS A 144 -12.43 -13.60 -16.86
N PRO A 145 -13.20 -12.76 -17.57
CA PRO A 145 -14.66 -12.78 -17.50
C PRO A 145 -15.20 -14.11 -18.01
N GLY A 146 -16.27 -14.62 -17.38
CA GLY A 146 -16.93 -15.84 -17.85
C GLY A 146 -17.78 -15.64 -19.11
N GLU A 147 -18.19 -14.40 -19.38
CA GLU A 147 -19.01 -14.03 -20.54
C GLU A 147 -18.44 -12.75 -21.16
N THR A 148 -18.50 -12.66 -22.49
CA THR A 148 -17.94 -11.54 -23.28
C THR A 148 -18.45 -10.18 -22.83
N GLN A 149 -19.71 -10.08 -22.40
CA GLN A 149 -20.27 -8.82 -21.90
C GLN A 149 -19.57 -8.23 -20.67
N TRP A 150 -18.82 -9.06 -19.93
CA TRP A 150 -18.04 -8.62 -18.78
C TRP A 150 -16.61 -8.18 -19.13
N GLU A 151 -16.16 -8.37 -20.38
CA GLU A 151 -14.83 -7.95 -20.86
C GLU A 151 -14.62 -6.46 -20.70
N ARG A 152 -15.64 -5.64 -20.98
CA ARG A 152 -15.59 -4.19 -20.79
C ARG A 152 -15.19 -3.78 -19.36
N TYR A 153 -15.55 -4.58 -18.35
CA TYR A 153 -15.17 -4.29 -16.97
C TYR A 153 -13.72 -4.68 -16.67
N LYS A 154 -13.21 -5.77 -17.27
CA LYS A 154 -11.79 -6.11 -17.22
C LYS A 154 -10.97 -5.01 -17.88
N GLU A 155 -11.34 -4.62 -19.09
CA GLU A 155 -10.64 -3.57 -19.83
C GLU A 155 -10.63 -2.24 -19.07
N ALA A 156 -11.79 -1.81 -18.55
CA ALA A 156 -11.88 -0.59 -17.75
C ALA A 156 -11.05 -0.69 -16.45
N HIS A 157 -10.99 -1.86 -15.82
CA HIS A 157 -10.16 -2.10 -14.65
C HIS A 157 -8.67 -2.04 -14.98
N ASP A 158 -8.23 -2.74 -16.02
CA ASP A 158 -6.83 -2.79 -16.45
C ASP A 158 -6.34 -1.40 -16.89
N ALA A 159 -7.18 -0.65 -17.63
CA ALA A 159 -6.91 0.75 -17.98
C ALA A 159 -6.82 1.65 -16.75
N SER A 160 -7.71 1.47 -15.76
CA SER A 160 -7.67 2.23 -14.50
C SER A 160 -6.42 1.91 -13.67
N LEU A 161 -6.02 0.64 -13.62
CA LEU A 161 -4.83 0.19 -12.93
C LEU A 161 -3.57 0.81 -13.55
N LEU A 162 -3.43 0.75 -14.88
CA LEU A 162 -2.34 1.39 -15.61
C LEU A 162 -2.31 2.90 -15.36
N ARG A 163 -3.44 3.59 -15.57
CA ARG A 163 -3.54 5.05 -15.38
C ARG A 163 -3.09 5.46 -13.99
N ILE A 164 -3.58 4.81 -12.94
CA ILE A 164 -3.29 5.18 -11.55
C ILE A 164 -1.84 4.88 -11.20
N PHE A 165 -1.27 3.77 -11.68
CA PHE A 165 0.13 3.44 -11.41
C PHE A 165 1.07 4.43 -12.11
N THR A 166 0.77 4.83 -13.35
CA THR A 166 1.50 5.90 -14.05
C THR A 166 1.42 7.23 -13.30
N LEU A 167 0.23 7.64 -12.87
CA LEU A 167 0.07 8.86 -12.06
C LEU A 167 0.83 8.78 -10.74
N THR A 168 0.82 7.61 -10.09
CA THR A 168 1.56 7.39 -8.85
C THR A 168 3.06 7.54 -9.06
N ALA A 169 3.58 6.93 -10.12
CA ALA A 169 5.01 6.99 -10.45
C ALA A 169 5.48 8.41 -10.80
N GLN A 170 4.60 9.24 -11.39
CA GLN A 170 4.86 10.66 -11.67
C GLN A 170 4.74 11.55 -10.42
N ALA A 171 3.72 11.30 -9.59
CA ALA A 171 3.41 12.13 -8.44
C ALA A 171 4.38 11.94 -7.26
N LEU A 172 5.14 10.84 -7.22
CA LEU A 172 6.04 10.49 -6.13
C LEU A 172 7.53 10.51 -6.58
N PRO A 173 8.10 11.69 -6.91
CA PRO A 173 9.49 11.78 -7.37
C PRO A 173 10.51 11.44 -6.27
N GLY A 174 10.12 11.50 -5.00
CA GLY A 174 10.97 11.14 -3.85
C GLY A 174 11.07 9.63 -3.59
N LEU A 175 10.29 8.80 -4.30
CA LEU A 175 10.17 7.38 -3.96
C LEU A 175 11.50 6.64 -4.04
N THR A 176 11.92 6.02 -2.92
CA THR A 176 13.16 5.24 -2.83
C THR A 176 12.90 3.75 -2.69
N THR A 177 11.76 3.39 -2.08
CA THR A 177 11.36 2.03 -1.79
C THR A 177 9.95 1.76 -2.29
N LEU A 178 9.81 0.74 -3.15
CA LEU A 178 8.54 0.32 -3.73
C LEU A 178 8.32 -1.18 -3.46
N SER A 179 7.15 -1.51 -2.93
CA SER A 179 6.70 -2.89 -2.80
C SER A 179 5.42 -3.12 -3.59
N LEU A 180 5.51 -3.90 -4.66
CA LEU A 180 4.40 -4.28 -5.52
C LEU A 180 3.99 -5.72 -5.21
N ILE A 181 2.76 -5.88 -4.75
CA ILE A 181 2.13 -7.18 -4.52
C ILE A 181 0.92 -7.23 -5.45
N LEU A 182 0.93 -8.15 -6.40
CA LEU A 182 -0.16 -8.28 -7.37
C LEU A 182 -0.68 -9.71 -7.35
N SER A 183 -1.97 -9.87 -7.05
CA SER A 183 -2.68 -11.13 -7.22
C SER A 183 -3.35 -11.16 -8.59
N VAL A 184 -2.73 -11.88 -9.52
CA VAL A 184 -3.21 -12.04 -10.90
C VAL A 184 -4.28 -13.12 -10.94
N MET A 185 -5.44 -12.76 -11.48
CA MET A 185 -6.62 -13.61 -11.60
C MET A 185 -6.95 -13.99 -13.05
N ASP A 186 -6.06 -13.67 -13.99
CA ASP A 186 -6.21 -13.95 -15.42
C ASP A 186 -6.15 -15.45 -15.74
N ARG A 187 -6.85 -15.82 -16.82
CA ARG A 187 -6.93 -17.19 -17.35
C ARG A 187 -6.96 -17.12 -18.89
N PRO A 188 -6.03 -17.77 -19.61
CA PRO A 188 -4.83 -18.42 -19.08
C PRO A 188 -3.86 -17.39 -18.45
N LEU A 189 -3.14 -17.78 -17.40
CA LEU A 189 -2.07 -16.95 -16.84
C LEU A 189 -0.79 -17.18 -17.64
N ARG A 190 -0.36 -16.13 -18.32
CA ARG A 190 0.87 -16.11 -19.11
C ARG A 190 1.89 -15.21 -18.43
N PHE A 191 3.15 -15.63 -18.46
CA PHE A 191 4.27 -14.90 -17.85
C PHE A 191 5.09 -14.27 -18.98
N THR A 192 4.51 -13.24 -19.60
CA THR A 192 5.15 -12.46 -20.66
C THR A 192 5.02 -10.97 -20.31
N LEU A 193 5.94 -10.14 -20.80
CA LEU A 193 5.87 -8.70 -20.55
C LEU A 193 4.77 -7.99 -21.35
N ALA A 194 4.21 -8.68 -22.35
CA ALA A 194 3.12 -8.18 -23.20
C ALA A 194 1.74 -8.27 -22.52
N GLU A 195 1.62 -8.92 -21.36
CA GLU A 195 0.34 -9.05 -20.68
C GLU A 195 -0.17 -7.72 -20.10
N SER A 196 -1.48 -7.47 -20.21
CA SER A 196 -2.10 -6.21 -19.78
C SER A 196 -1.88 -5.92 -18.29
N TRP A 197 -1.82 -6.96 -17.46
CA TRP A 197 -1.60 -6.82 -16.02
C TRP A 197 -0.15 -6.49 -15.64
N VAL A 198 0.81 -6.67 -16.56
CA VAL A 198 2.23 -6.34 -16.34
C VAL A 198 2.48 -4.85 -16.58
N ALA A 199 1.82 -4.25 -17.58
CA ALA A 199 2.03 -2.85 -17.96
C ALA A 199 1.94 -1.85 -16.78
N PRO A 200 0.96 -1.96 -15.85
CA PRO A 200 0.91 -1.09 -14.67
C PRO A 200 2.16 -1.20 -13.78
N LEU A 201 2.72 -2.40 -13.61
CA LEU A 201 3.93 -2.61 -12.81
C LEU A 201 5.14 -1.91 -13.44
N LEU A 202 5.23 -1.97 -14.77
CA LEU A 202 6.29 -1.34 -15.56
C LEU A 202 6.15 0.19 -15.64
N ALA A 203 4.99 0.76 -15.29
CA ALA A 203 4.83 2.22 -15.25
C ALA A 203 5.90 2.90 -14.37
N PHE A 204 6.33 2.24 -13.30
CA PHE A 204 7.41 2.72 -12.42
C PHE A 204 8.81 2.72 -13.06
N SER A 205 9.04 1.94 -14.12
CA SER A 205 10.29 1.98 -14.90
C SER A 205 10.27 3.16 -15.88
N THR A 206 9.13 3.38 -16.54
CA THR A 206 8.98 4.36 -17.64
C THR A 206 9.14 5.80 -17.19
N THR A 207 8.77 6.12 -15.95
CA THR A 207 8.91 7.47 -15.39
C THR A 207 10.31 7.77 -14.84
N ARG A 208 11.27 6.84 -15.00
CA ARG A 208 12.67 6.89 -14.54
C ARG A 208 12.84 7.73 -13.28
N ASN A 209 12.43 7.19 -12.13
CA ASN A 209 12.78 7.79 -10.85
C ASN A 209 14.21 7.32 -10.45
N PRO A 210 15.25 8.17 -10.56
CA PRO A 210 16.63 7.76 -10.25
C PRO A 210 16.85 7.46 -8.77
N ARG A 211 15.92 7.86 -7.89
CA ARG A 211 16.00 7.61 -6.44
C ARG A 211 15.43 6.24 -6.05
N LEU A 212 14.69 5.58 -6.94
CA LEU A 212 14.07 4.29 -6.67
C LEU A 212 15.14 3.19 -6.67
N LYS A 213 15.56 2.78 -5.48
CA LYS A 213 16.63 1.78 -5.29
C LYS A 213 16.10 0.43 -4.83
N ASN A 214 15.10 0.45 -3.95
CA ASN A 214 14.61 -0.75 -3.28
C ASN A 214 13.26 -1.16 -3.84
N VAL A 215 13.27 -1.99 -4.89
CA VAL A 215 12.05 -2.51 -5.51
C VAL A 215 11.83 -3.96 -5.11
N THR A 216 10.64 -4.27 -4.62
CA THR A 216 10.18 -5.65 -4.41
C THR A 216 8.93 -5.88 -5.23
N VAL A 217 8.89 -7.01 -5.93
CA VAL A 217 7.73 -7.45 -6.72
C VAL A 217 7.35 -8.84 -6.23
N SER A 218 6.07 -9.04 -5.93
CA SER A 218 5.52 -10.32 -5.49
C SER A 218 4.24 -10.61 -6.27
N LEU A 219 4.34 -11.57 -7.19
CA LEU A 219 3.18 -12.05 -7.92
C LEU A 219 2.52 -13.22 -7.19
N ARG A 220 1.19 -13.18 -7.15
CA ARG A 220 0.35 -14.23 -6.60
C ARG A 220 -0.71 -14.61 -7.61
N SER A 221 -1.24 -15.81 -7.49
CA SER A 221 -2.38 -16.27 -8.28
C SER A 221 -3.12 -17.35 -7.50
N PRO A 222 -4.27 -17.85 -7.98
CA PRO A 222 -4.88 -19.04 -7.40
C PRO A 222 -3.91 -20.22 -7.31
N TRP A 223 -3.00 -20.37 -8.28
CA TRP A 223 -2.05 -21.48 -8.36
C TRP A 223 -0.90 -21.42 -7.33
N THR A 224 -0.57 -20.23 -6.80
CA THR A 224 0.43 -20.12 -5.71
C THR A 224 -0.14 -20.41 -4.33
N LYS A 225 -1.47 -20.41 -4.20
CA LYS A 225 -2.15 -20.69 -2.93
C LYS A 225 -2.22 -22.20 -2.71
N ARG A 226 -1.55 -22.68 -1.65
CA ARG A 226 -1.48 -24.10 -1.27
C ARG A 226 -2.85 -24.79 -1.18
N LYS A 227 -3.92 -24.07 -0.84
CA LYS A 227 -5.28 -24.59 -0.79
C LYS A 227 -5.83 -25.09 -2.14
N PHE A 228 -5.31 -24.59 -3.26
CA PHE A 228 -5.76 -25.01 -4.60
C PHE A 228 -4.92 -26.13 -5.21
N MET A 229 -3.62 -26.22 -4.89
CA MET A 229 -2.68 -27.13 -5.56
C MET A 229 -2.07 -28.20 -4.64
N GLY A 230 -2.33 -28.16 -3.33
CA GLY A 230 -1.70 -29.05 -2.36
C GLY A 230 -0.18 -28.84 -2.23
N LYS A 231 0.54 -29.83 -1.66
CA LYS A 231 2.01 -29.87 -1.63
C LYS A 231 2.58 -30.61 -2.86
N SER A 232 2.04 -30.34 -4.04
CA SER A 232 2.46 -31.01 -5.27
C SER A 232 3.76 -30.42 -5.85
N ALA A 233 4.43 -31.18 -6.71
CA ALA A 233 5.53 -30.66 -7.53
C ALA A 233 5.05 -29.47 -8.38
N MET A 234 3.83 -29.53 -8.90
CA MET A 234 3.19 -28.43 -9.64
C MET A 234 3.04 -27.15 -8.83
N TRP A 235 2.66 -27.25 -7.54
CA TRP A 235 2.61 -26.07 -6.67
C TRP A 235 3.99 -25.42 -6.51
N LYS A 236 5.04 -26.23 -6.27
CA LYS A 236 6.42 -25.73 -6.14
C LYS A 236 6.87 -25.05 -7.44
N THR A 237 6.65 -25.69 -8.58
CA THR A 237 6.96 -25.11 -9.89
C THR A 237 6.23 -23.79 -10.09
N SER A 238 4.91 -23.74 -9.80
CA SER A 238 4.14 -22.50 -9.91
C SER A 238 4.69 -21.37 -9.05
N VAL A 239 5.02 -21.64 -7.77
CA VAL A 239 5.63 -20.64 -6.87
C VAL A 239 6.96 -20.13 -7.42
N LEU A 240 7.81 -21.02 -7.94
CA LEU A 240 9.08 -20.64 -8.54
C LEU A 240 8.90 -19.83 -9.83
N THR A 241 7.98 -20.22 -10.72
CA THR A 241 7.64 -19.46 -11.93
C THR A 241 7.27 -18.02 -11.59
N HIS A 242 6.39 -17.82 -10.59
CA HIS A 242 6.02 -16.47 -10.14
C HIS A 242 7.21 -15.72 -9.56
N ALA A 243 8.07 -16.38 -8.77
CA ALA A 243 9.23 -15.76 -8.15
C ALA A 243 10.25 -15.28 -9.19
N PHE A 244 10.61 -16.13 -10.16
CA PHE A 244 11.55 -15.77 -11.23
C PHE A 244 10.98 -14.65 -12.11
N PHE A 245 9.71 -14.72 -12.49
CA PHE A 245 9.10 -13.65 -13.28
C PHE A 245 8.97 -12.33 -12.49
N SER A 246 8.65 -12.41 -11.19
CA SER A 246 8.67 -11.22 -10.31
C SER A 246 10.06 -10.58 -10.25
N GLN A 247 11.12 -11.40 -10.21
CA GLN A 247 12.49 -10.92 -10.24
C GLN A 247 12.85 -10.25 -11.57
N ALA A 248 12.37 -10.78 -12.70
CA ALA A 248 12.53 -10.15 -14.00
C ALA A 248 11.85 -8.77 -14.04
N ILE A 249 10.59 -8.66 -13.64
CA ILE A 249 9.87 -7.37 -13.56
C ILE A 249 10.62 -6.39 -12.65
N ARG A 250 11.08 -6.85 -11.48
CA ARG A 250 11.89 -6.02 -10.56
C ARG A 250 13.11 -5.45 -11.27
N ARG A 251 13.87 -6.29 -11.99
CA ARG A 251 15.09 -5.88 -12.70
C ARG A 251 14.78 -4.80 -13.76
N ILE A 252 13.69 -4.97 -14.50
CA ILE A 252 13.24 -3.97 -15.49
C ILE A 252 12.88 -2.65 -14.81
N ILE A 253 12.14 -2.68 -13.69
CA ILE A 253 11.81 -1.47 -12.93
C ILE A 253 13.09 -0.75 -12.46
N THR A 254 14.12 -1.50 -12.07
CA THR A 254 15.41 -0.94 -11.67
C THR A 254 16.34 -0.58 -12.85
N GLY A 255 15.87 -0.68 -14.09
CA GLY A 255 16.59 -0.22 -15.29
C GLY A 255 17.42 -1.26 -16.04
N SER A 256 17.21 -2.55 -15.79
CA SER A 256 17.80 -3.61 -16.63
C SER A 256 17.08 -3.72 -17.96
N ASP A 257 17.82 -4.04 -19.02
CA ASP A 257 17.26 -4.41 -20.33
C ASP A 257 16.38 -5.66 -20.19
N GLU A 258 15.35 -5.77 -21.03
CA GLU A 258 14.38 -6.87 -21.03
C GLU A 258 15.05 -8.24 -21.12
N GLU A 259 15.95 -8.42 -22.10
CA GLU A 259 16.66 -9.68 -22.32
C GLU A 259 17.42 -10.11 -21.06
N LYS A 260 18.22 -9.19 -20.48
CA LYS A 260 19.01 -9.42 -19.26
C LYS A 260 18.13 -9.70 -18.05
N ALA A 261 16.99 -9.02 -17.95
CA ALA A 261 16.07 -9.21 -16.85
C ALA A 261 15.41 -10.60 -16.86
N LEU A 262 15.12 -11.12 -18.05
CA LEU A 262 14.41 -12.39 -18.26
C LEU A 262 15.31 -13.63 -18.28
N VAL A 263 16.64 -13.51 -18.40
CA VAL A 263 17.57 -14.67 -18.53
C VAL A 263 17.31 -15.78 -17.51
N ASP A 264 17.19 -15.44 -16.22
CA ASP A 264 16.98 -16.45 -15.17
C ASP A 264 15.60 -17.11 -15.26
N TYR A 265 14.59 -16.34 -15.68
CA TYR A 265 13.24 -16.85 -15.89
C TYR A 265 13.19 -17.81 -17.09
N VAL A 266 13.78 -17.43 -18.23
CA VAL A 266 13.83 -18.26 -19.44
C VAL A 266 14.58 -19.56 -19.15
N ARG A 267 15.78 -19.48 -18.54
CA ARG A 267 16.56 -20.65 -18.14
C ARG A 267 15.77 -21.59 -17.22
N PHE A 268 15.00 -21.03 -16.27
CA PHE A 268 14.17 -21.85 -15.39
C PHE A 268 13.06 -22.60 -16.15
N ILE A 269 12.43 -21.95 -17.13
CA ILE A 269 11.40 -22.58 -17.96
C ILE A 269 12.01 -23.69 -18.83
N GLU A 270 13.14 -23.44 -19.50
CA GLU A 270 13.85 -24.41 -20.35
C GLU A 270 14.38 -25.64 -19.59
N GLN A 271 14.68 -25.51 -18.30
CA GLN A 271 15.10 -26.67 -17.48
C GLN A 271 13.92 -27.54 -17.01
N LYS A 272 12.69 -27.06 -17.15
CA LYS A 272 11.48 -27.72 -16.64
C LYS A 272 10.56 -28.26 -17.72
N TYR A 273 10.73 -27.81 -18.96
CA TYR A 273 9.97 -28.18 -20.14
C TYR A 273 10.94 -28.49 -21.27
#